data_AF-A0A433CZV8-F1
#
_entry.id   AF-A0A433CZV8-F1
#
_cell.length_a   1.000
_cell.length_b   1.000
_cell.length_c   1.000
_cell.angle_alpha   90.00
_cell.angle_beta   90.00
_cell.angle_gamma   90.00
#
_symmetry.space_group_name_H-M   'P 1'
#
loop_
_entity.id
_entity.type
_entity.pdbx_description
1 polymer ?
#
loop_
_entity_poly.entity_id
_entity_poly.type
_entity_poly.pdbx_seq_one_letter_code
_entity_poly.pdbx_strand_id
1 'polypeptide(L)'
;MTWWWWRSRLPFAVIMLETVTGVTRKYPGTILIGVAGLIIQVAYSVWWVITVVGAFQLFDSSANCTTIDPRTRQPNCTNYALIGIMLFLVFSFYWTSQVIKTVGHVTVSGVFATFYFLEGTPMASKSPTFSALGRALTTSFGSICFGSLIIAVIQTIKAILRSLANDTDSACGAFMAMCAVCFLDCIEGLVEYFNHYAYTEVAIYGKPFCEAAKDTWRLIKDRGVEGNVLGMGIILIGAITALFSYAYVEWVKPTFNAGGNYTVVLVLICFLLGIMMATIVANVIDSGVATTFVALAEDPDALRRTKPELYQRIVQTWPQIAVGV
;
A
#
# COMPACT_ATOMS: atom_id res chain seq x y z
N MET A 1 -10.79 -18.43 -18.14
CA MET A 1 -11.65 -19.00 -17.08
C MET A 1 -12.01 -18.01 -15.97
N THR A 2 -11.15 -17.03 -15.65
CA THR A 2 -11.42 -16.01 -14.61
C THR A 2 -12.66 -15.13 -14.88
N TRP A 3 -12.94 -14.77 -16.14
CA TRP A 3 -14.05 -13.86 -16.49
C TRP A 3 -15.45 -14.35 -16.04
N TRP A 4 -15.72 -15.66 -16.12
CA TRP A 4 -17.02 -16.22 -15.75
C TRP A 4 -17.27 -16.20 -14.23
N TRP A 5 -16.20 -16.32 -13.44
CA TRP A 5 -16.27 -16.26 -11.97
C TRP A 5 -16.42 -14.81 -11.48
N TRP A 6 -15.94 -13.83 -12.26
CA TRP A 6 -16.00 -12.41 -11.92
C TRP A 6 -17.33 -11.76 -12.33
N ARG A 7 -17.98 -12.28 -13.40
CA ARG A 7 -19.26 -11.75 -13.90
C ARG A 7 -20.37 -11.71 -12.84
N SER A 8 -20.42 -12.70 -11.95
CA SER A 8 -21.43 -12.75 -10.89
C SER A 8 -21.18 -11.75 -9.75
N ARG A 9 -19.95 -11.24 -9.60
CA ARG A 9 -19.57 -10.30 -8.53
C ARG A 9 -19.60 -8.83 -8.97
N LEU A 10 -19.59 -8.57 -10.28
CA LEU A 10 -19.63 -7.21 -10.85
C LEU A 10 -20.78 -6.33 -10.31
N PRO A 11 -22.03 -6.81 -10.18
CA PRO A 11 -23.12 -5.95 -9.72
C PRO A 11 -22.94 -5.49 -8.28
N PHE A 12 -22.35 -6.33 -7.41
CA PHE A 12 -22.05 -5.96 -6.03
C PHE A 12 -20.91 -4.92 -5.97
N ALA A 13 -19.86 -5.14 -6.75
CA ALA A 13 -18.74 -4.19 -6.86
C ALA A 13 -19.21 -2.80 -7.34
N VAL A 14 -20.18 -2.74 -8.26
CA VAL A 14 -20.77 -1.47 -8.72
C VAL A 14 -21.49 -0.75 -7.57
N ILE A 15 -22.32 -1.44 -6.79
CA ILE A 15 -23.02 -0.84 -5.64
C ILE A 15 -22.04 -0.33 -4.59
N MET A 16 -20.99 -1.12 -4.29
CA MET A 16 -19.93 -0.69 -3.36
C MET A 16 -19.22 0.55 -3.89
N LEU A 17 -18.87 0.59 -5.18
CA LEU A 17 -18.18 1.73 -5.78
C LEU A 17 -19.07 2.99 -5.79
N GLU A 18 -20.35 2.87 -6.11
CA GLU A 18 -21.33 3.98 -6.03
C GLU A 18 -21.43 4.52 -4.61
N THR A 19 -21.53 3.63 -3.63
CA THR A 19 -21.59 3.98 -2.20
C THR A 19 -20.33 4.71 -1.79
N VAL A 20 -19.15 4.16 -2.11
CA VAL A 20 -17.85 4.74 -1.78
C VAL A 20 -17.69 6.11 -2.41
N THR A 21 -18.03 6.25 -3.68
CA THR A 21 -17.97 7.54 -4.39
C THR A 21 -18.91 8.57 -3.76
N GLY A 22 -20.12 8.16 -3.37
CA GLY A 22 -21.08 9.02 -2.67
C GLY A 22 -20.55 9.51 -1.31
N VAL A 23 -19.96 8.61 -0.52
CA VAL A 23 -19.35 8.94 0.78
C VAL A 23 -18.14 9.85 0.62
N THR A 24 -17.25 9.55 -0.33
CA THR A 24 -16.07 10.37 -0.63
C THR A 24 -16.48 11.78 -1.06
N ARG A 25 -17.55 11.93 -1.86
CA ARG A 25 -18.09 13.24 -2.25
C ARG A 25 -18.68 14.00 -1.06
N LYS A 26 -19.33 13.29 -0.12
CA LYS A 26 -19.88 13.86 1.11
C LYS A 26 -18.79 14.29 2.10
N TYR A 27 -17.70 13.52 2.20
CA TYR A 27 -16.57 13.77 3.08
C TYR A 27 -15.28 14.00 2.28
N PRO A 28 -15.08 15.21 1.69
CA PRO A 28 -13.91 15.52 0.88
C PRO A 28 -12.58 15.43 1.66
N GLY A 29 -12.65 15.44 3.00
CA GLY A 29 -11.50 15.19 3.87
C GLY A 29 -10.81 13.85 3.59
N THR A 30 -11.52 12.85 3.07
CA THR A 30 -10.90 11.56 2.66
C THR A 30 -9.89 11.73 1.52
N ILE A 31 -10.19 12.59 0.54
CA ILE A 31 -9.25 12.94 -0.55
C ILE A 31 -8.09 13.76 0.01
N LEU A 32 -8.36 14.70 0.93
CA LEU A 32 -7.33 15.50 1.57
C LEU A 32 -6.30 14.63 2.31
N ILE A 33 -6.74 13.55 2.98
CA ILE A 33 -5.84 12.57 3.61
C ILE A 33 -4.94 11.89 2.57
N GLY A 34 -5.49 11.51 1.41
CA GLY A 34 -4.70 10.98 0.30
C GLY A 34 -3.64 11.96 -0.18
N VAL A 35 -4.03 13.21 -0.48
CA VAL A 35 -3.09 14.26 -0.93
C VAL A 35 -2.03 14.57 0.12
N ALA A 36 -2.41 14.67 1.40
CA ALA A 36 -1.47 14.90 2.50
C ALA A 36 -0.48 13.74 2.65
N GLY A 37 -0.97 12.49 2.59
CA GLY A 37 -0.12 11.29 2.62
C GLY A 37 0.89 11.26 1.47
N LEU A 38 0.47 11.69 0.27
CA LEU A 38 1.38 11.82 -0.88
C LEU A 38 2.49 12.85 -0.63
N ILE A 39 2.13 14.04 -0.14
CA ILE A 39 3.11 15.11 0.14
C ILE A 39 4.13 14.62 1.18
N ILE A 40 3.65 13.97 2.25
CA ILE A 40 4.50 13.39 3.30
C ILE A 40 5.42 12.31 2.72
N GLN A 41 4.89 11.40 1.89
CA GLN A 41 5.68 10.34 1.27
C GLN A 41 6.78 10.88 0.34
N VAL A 42 6.46 11.90 -0.46
CA VAL A 42 7.46 12.55 -1.34
C VAL A 42 8.53 13.24 -0.51
N ALA A 43 8.15 14.01 0.51
CA ALA A 43 9.11 14.67 1.39
C ALA A 43 10.04 13.66 2.10
N TYR A 44 9.47 12.57 2.61
CA TYR A 44 10.24 11.48 3.21
C TYR A 44 11.18 10.81 2.20
N SER A 45 10.73 10.57 0.97
CA SER A 45 11.56 9.95 -0.08
C SER A 45 12.75 10.84 -0.45
N VAL A 46 12.54 12.15 -0.57
CA VAL A 46 13.62 13.12 -0.83
C VAL A 46 14.63 13.10 0.32
N TRP A 47 14.15 13.19 1.57
CA TRP A 47 15.00 13.12 2.76
C TRP A 47 15.80 11.82 2.83
N TRP A 48 15.16 10.70 2.50
CA TRP A 48 15.80 9.39 2.46
C TRP A 48 16.91 9.31 1.42
N VAL A 49 16.69 9.82 0.20
CA VAL A 49 17.71 9.86 -0.86
C VAL A 49 18.93 10.68 -0.43
N ILE A 50 18.72 11.85 0.17
CA ILE A 50 19.81 12.68 0.72
C ILE A 50 20.61 11.89 1.76
N THR A 51 19.92 11.18 2.65
CA THR A 51 20.54 10.36 3.70
C THR A 51 21.37 9.21 3.11
N VAL A 52 20.85 8.53 2.09
CA VAL A 52 21.56 7.45 1.39
C VAL A 52 22.83 7.97 0.71
N VAL A 53 22.73 9.07 -0.04
CA VAL A 53 23.91 9.66 -0.70
C VAL A 53 24.95 10.11 0.33
N GLY A 54 24.54 10.76 1.41
CA GLY A 54 25.43 11.16 2.49
C GLY A 54 26.11 9.96 3.18
N ALA A 55 25.35 8.89 3.43
CA ALA A 55 25.90 7.65 3.98
C ALA A 55 26.91 6.99 3.03
N PHE A 56 26.62 6.93 1.72
CA PHE A 56 27.58 6.43 0.74
C PHE A 56 28.86 7.26 0.75
N GLN A 57 28.78 8.58 0.63
CA GLN A 57 29.96 9.44 0.57
C GLN A 57 30.85 9.33 1.83
N LEU A 58 30.24 9.26 3.01
CA LEU A 58 30.97 9.21 4.27
C LEU A 58 31.65 7.85 4.50
N PHE A 59 30.95 6.76 4.21
CA PHE A 59 31.42 5.41 4.56
C PHE A 59 32.16 4.70 3.41
N ASP A 60 32.00 5.12 2.16
CA ASP A 60 32.74 4.55 1.02
C ASP A 60 34.25 4.81 1.11
N SER A 61 34.62 6.02 1.57
CA SER A 61 36.01 6.43 1.79
C SER A 61 36.78 5.58 2.83
N SER A 62 36.07 4.75 3.61
CA SER A 62 36.63 3.91 4.67
C SER A 62 36.69 2.41 4.30
N ALA A 63 36.60 2.06 3.01
CA ALA A 63 36.57 0.67 2.58
C ALA A 63 37.91 -0.06 2.85
N ASN A 64 37.84 -1.21 3.53
CA ASN A 64 39.00 -2.06 3.77
C ASN A 64 39.18 -3.01 2.58
N CYS A 65 40.25 -2.81 1.82
CA CYS A 65 40.63 -3.66 0.70
C CYS A 65 41.62 -4.73 1.17
N THR A 66 41.15 -5.97 1.32
CA THR A 66 41.94 -7.05 1.93
C THR A 66 42.43 -8.09 0.94
N THR A 67 41.81 -8.20 -0.25
CA THR A 67 42.15 -9.22 -1.25
C THR A 67 42.08 -8.65 -2.66
N ILE A 68 42.87 -9.19 -3.59
CA ILE A 68 42.75 -8.89 -5.03
C ILE A 68 41.90 -10.00 -5.63
N ASP A 69 40.81 -9.63 -6.31
CA ASP A 69 40.00 -10.60 -7.03
C ASP A 69 40.84 -11.22 -8.17
N PRO A 70 41.06 -12.55 -8.17
CA PRO A 70 41.84 -13.22 -9.21
C PRO A 70 41.20 -13.14 -10.60
N ARG A 71 39.91 -12.80 -10.72
CA ARG A 71 39.20 -12.68 -12.01
C ARG A 71 39.35 -11.30 -12.63
N THR A 72 39.10 -10.25 -11.86
CA THR A 72 39.11 -8.87 -12.34
C THR A 72 40.46 -8.15 -12.12
N ARG A 73 41.37 -8.75 -11.33
CA ARG A 73 42.62 -8.11 -10.84
C ARG A 73 42.38 -6.78 -10.12
N GLN A 74 41.16 -6.53 -9.64
CA GLN A 74 40.82 -5.36 -8.83
C GLN A 74 40.83 -5.71 -7.34
N PRO A 75 41.17 -4.75 -6.46
CA PRO A 75 41.05 -4.94 -5.03
C PRO A 75 39.58 -5.13 -4.63
N ASN A 76 39.26 -6.24 -3.99
CA ASN A 76 37.98 -6.48 -3.33
C ASN A 76 37.96 -5.65 -2.03
N CYS A 77 37.25 -4.54 -2.09
CA CYS A 77 37.05 -3.64 -0.97
C CYS A 77 35.65 -3.87 -0.39
N THR A 78 35.58 -4.21 0.89
CA THR A 78 34.29 -4.42 1.58
C THR A 78 34.22 -3.50 2.79
N ASN A 79 33.11 -2.80 2.94
CA ASN A 79 32.82 -2.04 4.15
C ASN A 79 31.54 -2.58 4.81
N TYR A 80 31.70 -3.40 5.85
CA TYR A 80 30.57 -3.97 6.60
C TYR A 80 29.71 -2.91 7.29
N ALA A 81 30.28 -1.77 7.68
CA ALA A 81 29.52 -0.67 8.26
C ALA A 81 28.63 -0.01 7.19
N LEU A 82 29.16 0.22 5.98
CA LEU A 82 28.38 0.73 4.84
C LEU A 82 27.24 -0.23 4.48
N ILE A 83 27.52 -1.54 4.40
CA ILE A 83 26.49 -2.56 4.12
C ILE A 83 25.40 -2.53 5.20
N GLY A 84 25.78 -2.53 6.48
CA GLY A 84 24.82 -2.49 7.59
C GLY A 84 23.93 -1.24 7.58
N ILE A 85 24.52 -0.06 7.32
CA ILE A 85 23.77 1.20 7.22
C ILE A 85 22.84 1.18 6.01
N MET A 86 23.27 0.69 4.86
CA MET A 86 22.42 0.59 3.67
C MET A 86 21.24 -0.35 3.88
N LEU A 87 21.47 -1.51 4.52
CA LEU A 87 20.39 -2.44 4.86
C LEU A 87 19.36 -1.78 5.80
N PHE A 88 19.83 -1.06 6.82
CA PHE A 88 18.95 -0.33 7.72
C PHE A 88 18.17 0.78 7.00
N LEU A 89 18.81 1.53 6.09
CA LEU A 89 18.15 2.57 5.30
C LEU A 89 17.08 1.97 4.37
N VAL A 90 17.35 0.85 3.70
CA VAL A 90 16.34 0.15 2.88
C VAL A 90 15.16 -0.31 3.74
N PHE A 91 15.43 -0.91 4.90
CA PHE A 91 14.40 -1.31 5.85
C PHE A 91 13.57 -0.12 6.34
N SER A 92 14.23 0.98 6.74
CA SER A 92 13.58 2.20 7.20
C SER A 92 12.67 2.79 6.13
N PHE A 93 13.09 2.77 4.86
CA PHE A 93 12.29 3.24 3.74
C PHE A 93 10.97 2.47 3.61
N TYR A 94 11.05 1.13 3.53
CA TYR A 94 9.87 0.28 3.40
C TYR A 94 8.94 0.42 4.60
N TRP A 95 9.50 0.41 5.82
CA TRP A 95 8.71 0.50 7.03
C TRP A 95 7.97 1.83 7.16
N THR A 96 8.67 2.95 6.98
CA THR A 96 8.05 4.27 7.09
C THR A 96 7.01 4.49 6.00
N SER A 97 7.29 4.04 4.77
CA SER A 97 6.33 4.14 3.65
C SER A 97 5.05 3.33 3.91
N GLN A 98 5.18 2.12 4.47
CA GLN A 98 4.03 1.31 4.88
C GLN A 98 3.23 1.98 6.01
N VAL A 99 3.89 2.60 6.98
CA VAL A 99 3.22 3.36 8.04
C VAL A 99 2.42 4.53 7.47
N ILE A 100 3.01 5.33 6.58
CA ILE A 100 2.33 6.47 5.94
C ILE A 100 1.08 6.01 5.17
N LYS A 101 1.21 4.94 4.35
CA LYS A 101 0.08 4.34 3.61
C LYS A 101 -1.02 3.88 4.57
N THR A 102 -0.65 3.18 5.63
CA THR A 102 -1.59 2.54 6.56
C THR A 102 -2.30 3.57 7.45
N VAL A 103 -1.63 4.65 7.88
CA VAL A 103 -2.29 5.76 8.59
C VAL A 103 -3.40 6.36 7.71
N GLY A 104 -3.13 6.54 6.41
CA GLY A 104 -4.14 6.98 5.45
C GLY A 104 -5.33 6.01 5.38
N HIS A 105 -5.05 4.73 5.21
CA HIS A 105 -6.07 3.67 5.17
C HIS A 105 -6.94 3.66 6.45
N VAL A 106 -6.34 3.55 7.64
CA VAL A 106 -7.07 3.53 8.92
C VAL A 106 -7.90 4.80 9.12
N THR A 107 -7.37 5.96 8.72
CA THR A 107 -8.11 7.23 8.79
C THR A 107 -9.34 7.23 7.90
N VAL A 108 -9.19 6.82 6.63
CA VAL A 108 -10.30 6.74 5.68
C VAL A 108 -11.32 5.70 6.14
N SER A 109 -10.88 4.52 6.55
CA SER A 109 -11.74 3.48 7.11
C SER A 109 -12.53 3.97 8.33
N GLY A 110 -11.91 4.76 9.22
CA GLY A 110 -12.62 5.38 10.35
C GLY A 110 -13.72 6.38 9.92
N VAL A 111 -13.55 7.09 8.81
CA VAL A 111 -14.60 7.97 8.24
C VAL A 111 -15.75 7.14 7.68
N PHE A 112 -15.44 6.08 6.94
CA PHE A 112 -16.44 5.16 6.40
C PHE A 112 -17.22 4.44 7.50
N ALA A 113 -16.54 4.03 8.58
CA ALA A 113 -17.18 3.45 9.77
C ALA A 113 -18.14 4.47 10.42
N THR A 114 -17.73 5.73 10.54
CA THR A 114 -18.58 6.79 11.08
C THR A 114 -19.82 7.01 10.22
N PHE A 115 -19.66 6.99 8.89
CA PHE A 115 -20.80 7.06 7.96
C PHE A 115 -21.73 5.84 8.08
N TYR A 116 -21.18 4.64 8.22
CA TYR A 116 -21.96 3.41 8.28
C TYR A 116 -22.78 3.32 9.58
N PHE A 117 -22.13 3.54 10.73
CA PHE A 117 -22.72 3.28 12.06
C PHE A 117 -23.33 4.52 12.73
N LEU A 118 -22.74 5.70 12.55
CA LEU A 118 -23.05 6.86 13.40
C LEU A 118 -23.78 7.98 12.67
N GLU A 119 -23.91 7.92 11.35
CA GLU A 119 -24.55 8.98 10.58
C GLU A 119 -26.01 9.22 11.03
N GLY A 120 -26.35 10.50 11.28
CA GLY A 120 -27.68 10.89 11.76
C GLY A 120 -27.86 10.74 13.28
N THR A 121 -26.86 10.22 13.99
CA THR A 121 -26.87 10.12 15.47
C THR A 121 -26.14 11.31 16.10
N PRO A 122 -26.47 11.69 17.35
CA PRO A 122 -25.74 12.72 18.09
C PRO A 122 -24.27 12.34 18.41
N MET A 123 -23.89 11.06 18.23
CA MET A 123 -22.52 10.58 18.41
C MET A 123 -21.62 10.83 17.18
N ALA A 124 -22.19 11.25 16.04
CA ALA A 124 -21.41 11.59 14.86
C ALA A 124 -20.51 12.81 15.13
N SER A 125 -19.19 12.64 14.95
CA SER A 125 -18.26 13.76 15.02
C SER A 125 -18.58 14.80 13.94
N LYS A 126 -18.51 16.10 14.30
CA LYS A 126 -18.63 17.21 13.35
C LYS A 126 -17.53 17.20 12.28
N SER A 127 -16.37 16.61 12.60
CA SER A 127 -15.22 16.47 11.70
C SER A 127 -14.72 15.01 11.72
N PRO A 128 -15.42 14.07 11.03
CA PRO A 128 -15.11 12.65 11.12
C PRO A 128 -13.69 12.33 10.64
N THR A 129 -13.17 13.06 9.65
CA THR A 129 -11.80 12.89 9.14
C THR A 129 -10.74 13.20 10.19
N PHE A 130 -10.83 14.34 10.88
CA PHE A 130 -9.86 14.72 11.90
C PHE A 130 -9.96 13.84 13.15
N SER A 131 -11.17 13.44 13.53
CA SER A 131 -11.36 12.50 14.63
C SER A 131 -10.76 11.13 14.32
N ALA A 132 -10.98 10.60 13.11
CA ALA A 132 -10.38 9.34 12.67
C ALA A 132 -8.85 9.44 12.56
N LEU A 133 -8.32 10.54 12.04
CA LEU A 133 -6.88 10.80 11.96
C LEU A 133 -6.24 10.86 13.35
N GLY A 134 -6.91 11.54 14.29
CA GLY A 134 -6.47 11.60 15.68
C GLY A 134 -6.35 10.22 16.31
N ARG A 135 -7.35 9.34 16.12
CA ARG A 135 -7.28 7.94 16.60
C ARG A 135 -6.17 7.14 15.90
N ALA A 136 -6.02 7.31 14.58
CA ALA A 136 -4.97 6.65 13.81
C ALA A 136 -3.56 7.01 14.30
N LEU A 137 -3.33 8.27 14.66
CA LEU A 137 -2.04 8.77 15.14
C LEU A 137 -1.81 8.62 16.65
N THR A 138 -2.82 8.20 17.42
CA THR A 138 -2.70 8.05 18.88
C THR A 138 -2.97 6.61 19.32
N THR A 139 -4.24 6.24 19.45
CA THR A 139 -4.67 4.95 20.00
C THR A 139 -4.30 3.78 19.11
N SER A 140 -4.38 3.96 17.79
CA SER A 140 -4.16 2.88 16.81
C SER A 140 -2.76 2.87 16.21
N PHE A 141 -1.92 3.87 16.53
CA PHE A 141 -0.61 4.04 15.89
C PHE A 141 0.32 2.86 16.14
N GLY A 142 0.33 2.30 17.36
CA GLY A 142 1.14 1.11 17.67
C GLY A 142 0.76 -0.11 16.83
N SER A 143 -0.55 -0.35 16.66
CA SER A 143 -1.07 -1.42 15.78
C SER A 143 -0.68 -1.21 14.32
N ILE A 144 -0.74 0.05 13.86
CA ILE A 144 -0.34 0.44 12.50
C ILE A 144 1.14 0.12 12.27
N CYS A 145 2.01 0.60 13.16
CA CYS A 145 3.46 0.37 13.10
C CYS A 145 3.82 -1.11 13.14
N PHE A 146 3.16 -1.89 14.00
CA PHE A 146 3.42 -3.32 14.15
C PHE A 146 3.03 -4.11 12.89
N GLY A 147 1.83 -3.91 12.34
CA GLY A 147 1.47 -4.61 11.09
C GLY A 147 2.34 -4.17 9.90
N SER A 148 2.77 -2.90 9.88
CA SER A 148 3.58 -2.35 8.77
C SER A 148 4.99 -2.93 8.80
N LEU A 149 5.48 -3.27 10.00
CA LEU A 149 6.77 -3.90 10.21
C LEU A 149 6.86 -5.26 9.52
N ILE A 150 5.79 -6.06 9.57
CA ILE A 150 5.77 -7.41 8.97
C ILE A 150 6.01 -7.33 7.46
N ILE A 151 5.30 -6.43 6.78
CA ILE A 151 5.47 -6.24 5.33
C ILE A 151 6.85 -5.66 5.01
N ALA A 152 7.31 -4.68 5.79
CA ALA A 152 8.62 -4.07 5.59
C ALA A 152 9.78 -5.07 5.71
N VAL A 153 9.69 -6.03 6.65
CA VAL A 153 10.68 -7.11 6.78
C VAL A 153 10.69 -7.98 5.51
N ILE A 154 9.52 -8.39 5.00
CA ILE A 154 9.42 -9.16 3.76
C ILE A 154 10.01 -8.38 2.58
N GLN A 155 9.66 -7.10 2.43
CA GLN A 155 10.19 -6.23 1.37
C GLN A 155 11.71 -6.07 1.45
N THR A 156 12.25 -5.96 2.66
CA THR A 156 13.70 -5.86 2.89
C THR A 156 14.40 -7.16 2.51
N ILE A 157 13.88 -8.31 2.92
CA ILE A 157 14.45 -9.62 2.54
C ILE A 157 14.45 -9.79 1.02
N LYS A 158 13.36 -9.40 0.34
CA LYS A 158 13.29 -9.43 -1.12
C LYS A 158 14.34 -8.54 -1.78
N ALA A 159 14.54 -7.32 -1.26
CA ALA A 159 15.57 -6.42 -1.78
C ALA A 159 16.97 -7.05 -1.69
N ILE A 160 17.27 -7.71 -0.57
CA ILE A 160 18.54 -8.44 -0.37
C ILE A 160 18.66 -9.59 -1.38
N LEU A 161 17.64 -10.43 -1.51
CA LEU A 161 17.66 -11.57 -2.44
C LEU A 161 17.82 -11.14 -3.90
N ARG A 162 17.19 -10.04 -4.30
CA ARG A 162 17.35 -9.46 -5.65
C ARG A 162 18.77 -8.94 -5.87
N SER A 163 19.38 -8.31 -4.87
CA SER A 163 20.79 -7.90 -4.95
C SER A 163 21.71 -9.12 -5.13
N LEU A 164 21.52 -10.16 -4.32
CA LEU A 164 22.31 -11.39 -4.39
C LEU A 164 22.13 -12.14 -5.72
N ALA A 165 20.91 -12.11 -6.30
CA ALA A 165 20.64 -12.71 -7.61
C ALA A 165 21.41 -12.01 -8.73
N ASN A 166 21.58 -10.69 -8.64
CA ASN A 166 22.30 -9.90 -9.64
C ASN A 166 23.82 -10.04 -9.51
N ASP A 167 24.34 -10.28 -8.30
CA ASP A 167 25.78 -10.40 -8.03
C ASP A 167 26.34 -11.83 -8.19
N THR A 168 25.50 -12.83 -8.52
CA THR A 168 25.96 -14.23 -8.65
C THR A 168 26.23 -14.64 -10.09
N ASP A 169 27.43 -15.16 -10.35
CA ASP A 169 27.81 -15.76 -11.65
C ASP A 169 27.21 -17.15 -11.87
N SER A 170 26.62 -17.75 -10.84
CA SER A 170 26.08 -19.10 -10.90
C SER A 170 24.61 -19.09 -11.35
N ALA A 171 24.32 -19.65 -12.53
CA ALA A 171 22.96 -19.73 -13.04
C ALA A 171 22.00 -20.44 -12.04
N CYS A 172 22.50 -21.44 -11.30
CA CYS A 172 21.74 -22.12 -10.25
C CYS A 172 21.45 -21.21 -9.05
N GLY A 173 22.41 -20.40 -8.61
CA GLY A 173 22.21 -19.44 -7.51
C GLY A 173 21.22 -18.33 -7.88
N ALA A 174 21.32 -17.79 -9.10
CA ALA A 174 20.40 -16.79 -9.61
C ALA A 174 18.96 -17.34 -9.72
N PHE A 175 18.81 -18.58 -10.21
CA PHE A 175 17.52 -19.25 -10.30
C PHE A 175 16.88 -19.48 -8.92
N MET A 176 17.65 -19.98 -7.93
CA MET A 176 17.12 -20.19 -6.58
C MET A 176 16.71 -18.88 -5.90
N ALA A 177 17.50 -17.81 -6.06
CA ALA A 177 17.16 -16.49 -5.53
C ALA A 177 15.87 -15.95 -6.18
N MET A 178 15.69 -16.14 -7.49
CA MET A 178 14.46 -15.76 -8.19
C MET A 178 13.24 -16.55 -7.70
N CYS A 179 13.35 -17.86 -7.50
CA CYS A 179 12.28 -18.67 -6.93
C CYS A 179 11.90 -18.22 -5.51
N ALA A 180 12.89 -17.87 -4.68
CA ALA A 180 12.65 -17.35 -3.33
C ALA A 180 11.96 -15.97 -3.37
N VAL A 181 12.34 -15.09 -4.30
CA VAL A 181 11.66 -13.80 -4.52
C VAL A 181 10.20 -14.02 -4.93
N CYS A 182 9.92 -14.92 -5.88
CA CYS A 182 8.55 -15.24 -6.29
C CYS A 182 7.70 -15.76 -5.12
N PHE A 183 8.26 -16.62 -4.28
CA PHE A 183 7.58 -17.13 -3.09
C PHE A 183 7.29 -16.02 -2.07
N LEU A 184 8.25 -15.12 -1.84
CA LEU A 184 8.06 -13.98 -0.96
C LEU A 184 7.07 -12.96 -1.54
N ASP A 185 7.00 -12.78 -2.86
CA ASP A 185 5.99 -11.94 -3.51
C ASP A 185 4.57 -12.51 -3.26
N CYS A 186 4.39 -13.84 -3.29
CA CYS A 186 3.13 -14.47 -2.92
C CYS A 186 2.78 -14.26 -1.43
N ILE A 187 3.76 -14.43 -0.53
CA ILE A 187 3.55 -14.21 0.91
C ILE A 187 3.22 -12.74 1.19
N GLU A 188 3.97 -11.81 0.60
CA GLU A 188 3.72 -10.38 0.75
C GLU A 188 2.29 -10.05 0.31
N GLY A 189 1.86 -10.52 -0.86
CA GLY A 189 0.50 -10.26 -1.34
C GLY A 189 -0.57 -10.79 -0.39
N LEU A 190 -0.38 -11.98 0.18
CA LEU A 190 -1.30 -12.55 1.17
C LEU A 190 -1.32 -11.75 2.47
N VAL A 191 -0.14 -11.37 2.98
CA VAL A 191 0.00 -10.60 4.23
C VAL A 191 -0.54 -9.19 4.04
N GLU A 192 -0.28 -8.54 2.92
CA GLU A 192 -0.81 -7.21 2.61
C GLU A 192 -2.33 -7.23 2.53
N TYR A 193 -2.89 -8.23 1.85
CA TYR A 193 -4.33 -8.43 1.78
C TYR A 193 -4.93 -8.62 3.16
N PHE A 194 -4.36 -9.51 3.97
CA PHE A 194 -4.84 -9.77 5.33
C PHE A 194 -4.72 -8.55 6.24
N ASN A 195 -3.57 -7.87 6.21
CA ASN A 195 -3.32 -6.67 6.99
C ASN A 195 -4.31 -5.56 6.62
N HIS A 196 -4.68 -5.42 5.35
CA HIS A 196 -5.66 -4.43 4.91
C HIS A 196 -7.01 -4.57 5.65
N TYR A 197 -7.55 -5.79 5.75
CA TYR A 197 -8.79 -6.03 6.51
C TYR A 197 -8.57 -5.92 8.02
N ALA A 198 -7.43 -6.40 8.54
CA ALA A 198 -7.10 -6.23 9.95
C ALA A 198 -6.98 -4.75 10.36
N TYR A 199 -6.46 -3.89 9.50
CA TYR A 199 -6.42 -2.45 9.77
C TYR A 199 -7.79 -1.80 9.70
N THR A 200 -8.67 -2.28 8.83
CA THR A 200 -10.07 -1.86 8.78
C THR A 200 -10.78 -2.15 10.10
N GLU A 201 -10.56 -3.34 10.67
CA GLU A 201 -11.04 -3.73 12.00
C GLU A 201 -10.47 -2.84 13.13
N VAL A 202 -9.18 -2.52 13.08
CA VAL A 202 -8.54 -1.56 14.00
C VAL A 202 -9.18 -0.17 13.87
N ALA A 203 -9.57 0.24 12.65
CA ALA A 203 -10.18 1.55 12.40
C ALA A 203 -11.63 1.65 12.92
N ILE A 204 -12.40 0.58 12.76
CA ILE A 204 -13.82 0.52 13.17
C ILE A 204 -13.91 0.39 14.69
N TYR A 205 -13.20 -0.56 15.30
CA TYR A 205 -13.39 -0.93 16.71
C TYR A 205 -12.30 -0.45 17.66
N GLY A 206 -11.15 0.02 17.15
CA GLY A 206 -10.04 0.46 17.99
C GLY A 206 -9.32 -0.66 18.74
N LYS A 207 -9.54 -1.93 18.36
CA LYS A 207 -8.91 -3.11 18.97
C LYS A 207 -7.43 -3.27 18.56
N PRO A 208 -6.59 -3.93 19.36
CA PRO A 208 -5.18 -4.15 19.03
C PRO A 208 -5.03 -5.04 17.78
N PHE A 209 -3.94 -4.86 17.03
CA PHE A 209 -3.72 -5.52 15.74
C PHE A 209 -3.89 -7.05 15.78
N CYS A 210 -3.35 -7.73 16.78
CA CYS A 210 -3.43 -9.19 16.88
C CYS A 210 -4.86 -9.70 17.11
N GLU A 211 -5.70 -8.92 17.78
CA GLU A 211 -7.11 -9.24 17.98
C GLU A 211 -7.89 -8.99 16.69
N ALA A 212 -7.66 -7.83 16.06
CA ALA A 212 -8.22 -7.49 14.76
C ALA A 212 -7.89 -8.54 13.66
N ALA A 213 -6.67 -9.04 13.65
CA ALA A 213 -6.24 -10.12 12.77
C ALA A 213 -7.03 -11.42 12.99
N LYS A 214 -7.29 -11.81 14.25
CA LYS A 214 -8.07 -13.02 14.54
C LYS A 214 -9.51 -12.90 14.04
N ASP A 215 -10.12 -11.73 14.22
CA ASP A 215 -11.49 -11.47 13.75
C ASP A 215 -11.54 -11.42 12.23
N THR A 216 -10.56 -10.77 11.58
CA THR A 216 -10.39 -10.80 10.12
C THR A 216 -10.29 -12.23 9.60
N TRP A 217 -9.52 -13.10 10.27
CA TRP A 217 -9.40 -14.50 9.88
C TRP A 217 -10.73 -15.26 9.98
N ARG A 218 -11.52 -15.02 11.03
CA ARG A 218 -12.86 -15.60 11.18
C ARG A 218 -13.79 -15.10 10.07
N LEU A 219 -13.78 -13.81 9.81
CA LEU A 219 -14.57 -13.16 8.77
C LEU A 219 -14.25 -13.74 7.38
N ILE A 220 -12.95 -13.92 7.07
CA ILE A 220 -12.51 -14.57 5.83
C ILE A 220 -13.01 -16.02 5.75
N LYS A 221 -12.90 -16.79 6.84
CA LYS A 221 -13.28 -18.20 6.89
C LYS A 221 -14.79 -18.41 6.71
N ASP A 222 -15.59 -17.53 7.30
CA ASP A 222 -17.04 -17.72 7.39
C ASP A 222 -17.79 -17.15 6.18
N ARG A 223 -17.28 -16.08 5.54
CA ARG A 223 -17.98 -15.41 4.43
C ARG A 223 -17.25 -15.44 3.08
N GLY A 224 -15.95 -15.73 3.07
CA GLY A 224 -15.10 -15.55 1.89
C GLY A 224 -14.95 -14.06 1.53
N VAL A 225 -13.76 -13.63 1.12
CA VAL A 225 -13.52 -12.23 0.75
C VAL A 225 -13.28 -12.14 -0.75
N GLU A 226 -13.88 -11.14 -1.39
CA GLU A 226 -13.70 -10.90 -2.81
C GLU A 226 -12.28 -10.34 -3.08
N GLY A 227 -11.64 -10.89 -4.11
CA GLY A 227 -10.31 -10.49 -4.53
C GLY A 227 -10.30 -9.06 -5.06
N ASN A 228 -9.26 -8.30 -4.69
CA ASN A 228 -9.12 -6.88 -5.00
C ASN A 228 -9.06 -6.63 -6.52
N VAL A 229 -10.12 -6.03 -7.08
CA VAL A 229 -10.29 -5.72 -8.52
C VAL A 229 -9.50 -4.46 -8.94
N LEU A 230 -8.97 -3.68 -7.99
CA LEU A 230 -8.32 -2.39 -8.26
C LEU A 230 -6.89 -2.49 -8.83
N GLY A 231 -6.25 -3.67 -8.77
CA GLY A 231 -4.86 -3.85 -9.21
C GLY A 231 -4.62 -3.59 -10.71
N MET A 232 -5.61 -3.80 -11.57
CA MET A 232 -5.47 -3.61 -13.02
C MET A 232 -5.56 -2.14 -13.47
N GLY A 233 -6.26 -1.28 -12.72
CA GLY A 233 -6.41 0.15 -13.07
C GLY A 233 -5.16 0.99 -12.79
N ILE A 234 -4.36 0.58 -11.79
CA ILE A 234 -3.15 1.30 -11.36
C ILE A 234 -2.04 1.20 -12.42
N ILE A 235 -1.94 0.07 -13.11
CA ILE A 235 -0.96 -0.15 -14.20
C ILE A 235 -1.24 0.78 -15.39
N LEU A 236 -2.52 1.03 -15.70
CA LEU A 236 -2.93 1.88 -16.82
C LEU A 236 -2.63 3.37 -16.56
N ILE A 237 -2.79 3.84 -15.32
CA ILE A 237 -2.44 5.22 -14.94
C ILE A 237 -0.92 5.43 -14.89
N GLY A 238 -0.17 4.40 -14.46
CA GLY A 238 1.29 4.37 -14.63
C GLY A 238 1.70 4.53 -16.08
N ALA A 239 1.12 3.74 -16.98
CA ALA A 239 1.44 3.80 -18.40
C ALA A 239 1.19 5.19 -19.02
N ILE A 240 0.09 5.86 -18.62
CA ILE A 240 -0.24 7.21 -19.10
C ILE A 240 0.77 8.25 -18.60
N THR A 241 1.18 8.19 -17.34
CA THR A 241 2.16 9.14 -16.77
C THR A 241 3.57 8.94 -17.35
N ALA A 242 4.00 7.71 -17.64
CA ALA A 242 5.22 7.44 -18.41
C ALA A 242 5.17 8.05 -19.82
N LEU A 243 4.02 7.94 -20.50
CA LEU A 243 3.84 8.41 -21.87
C LEU A 243 3.92 9.95 -21.94
N PHE A 244 3.32 10.67 -20.98
CA PHE A 244 3.44 12.12 -20.89
C PHE A 244 4.85 12.59 -20.51
N SER A 245 5.56 11.86 -19.65
CA SER A 245 6.95 12.16 -19.30
C SER A 245 7.89 12.00 -20.50
N TYR A 246 7.73 10.93 -21.28
CA TYR A 246 8.48 10.72 -22.52
C TYR A 246 8.18 11.83 -23.55
N ALA A 247 6.90 12.19 -23.73
CA ALA A 247 6.52 13.28 -24.62
C ALA A 247 7.12 14.63 -24.21
N TYR A 248 7.17 14.93 -22.90
CA TYR A 248 7.79 16.16 -22.38
C TYR A 248 9.28 16.26 -22.69
N VAL A 249 10.03 15.17 -22.47
CA VAL A 249 11.49 15.14 -22.73
C VAL A 249 11.79 15.37 -24.21
N GLU A 250 10.98 14.80 -25.09
CA GLU A 250 11.18 14.87 -26.54
C GLU A 250 10.76 16.20 -27.16
N TRP A 251 9.81 16.90 -26.53
CA TRP A 251 9.34 18.21 -26.97
C TRP A 251 10.22 19.36 -26.45
N VAL A 252 10.64 19.30 -25.19
CA VAL A 252 11.38 20.39 -24.52
C VAL A 252 12.89 20.30 -24.75
N LYS A 253 13.43 19.10 -24.99
CA LYS A 253 14.87 18.85 -25.22
C LYS A 253 15.77 19.60 -24.23
N PRO A 254 15.63 19.35 -22.92
CA PRO A 254 16.38 20.07 -21.92
C PRO A 254 17.89 19.84 -22.06
N THR A 255 18.67 20.90 -21.83
CA THR A 255 20.14 20.92 -22.03
C THR A 255 20.89 19.89 -21.18
N PHE A 256 20.36 19.49 -20.02
CA PHE A 256 20.94 18.44 -19.19
C PHE A 256 20.73 17.01 -19.74
N ASN A 257 19.81 16.82 -20.70
CA ASN A 257 19.54 15.54 -21.36
C ASN A 257 19.90 15.56 -22.85
N ALA A 258 20.81 16.46 -23.26
CA ALA A 258 21.21 16.61 -24.66
C ALA A 258 21.80 15.31 -25.27
N GLY A 259 22.33 14.41 -24.45
CA GLY A 259 22.85 13.10 -24.88
C GLY A 259 21.88 11.92 -24.71
N GLY A 260 20.64 12.14 -24.28
CA GLY A 260 19.61 11.10 -24.12
C GLY A 260 19.83 10.08 -23.00
N ASN A 261 21.03 10.01 -22.41
CA ASN A 261 21.41 9.03 -21.38
C ASN A 261 20.56 9.07 -20.10
N TYR A 262 19.94 10.21 -19.77
CA TYR A 262 19.11 10.37 -18.58
C TYR A 262 17.62 10.17 -18.86
N THR A 263 17.21 10.02 -20.12
CA THR A 263 15.80 9.88 -20.53
C THR A 263 15.12 8.70 -19.84
N VAL A 264 15.74 7.53 -19.88
CA VAL A 264 15.18 6.30 -19.28
C VAL A 264 15.03 6.44 -17.77
N VAL A 265 16.03 7.02 -17.10
CA VAL A 265 16.02 7.23 -15.64
C VAL A 265 14.95 8.25 -15.23
N LEU A 266 14.83 9.36 -15.96
CA LEU A 266 13.82 10.39 -15.70
C LEU A 266 12.39 9.88 -15.94
N VAL A 267 12.17 9.15 -17.04
CA VAL A 267 10.87 8.55 -17.35
C VAL A 267 10.50 7.50 -16.30
N LEU A 268 11.45 6.69 -15.82
CA LEU A 268 11.22 5.74 -14.73
C LEU A 268 10.87 6.43 -13.41
N ILE A 269 11.57 7.50 -13.04
CA ILE A 269 11.26 8.24 -11.80
C ILE A 269 9.87 8.87 -11.88
N CYS A 270 9.53 9.51 -13.01
CA CYS A 270 8.20 10.08 -13.22
C CYS A 270 7.09 9.02 -13.27
N PHE A 271 7.36 7.86 -13.86
CA PHE A 271 6.45 6.71 -13.88
C PHE A 271 6.19 6.17 -12.47
N LEU A 272 7.25 5.98 -11.68
CA LEU A 272 7.15 5.50 -10.30
C LEU A 272 6.39 6.51 -9.43
N LEU A 273 6.67 7.80 -9.57
CA LEU A 273 5.91 8.85 -8.89
C LEU A 273 4.44 8.88 -9.33
N GLY A 274 4.16 8.74 -10.63
CA GLY A 274 2.80 8.71 -11.17
C GLY A 274 1.98 7.52 -10.69
N ILE A 275 2.57 6.32 -10.65
CA ILE A 275 1.96 5.12 -10.06
C ILE A 275 1.71 5.33 -8.57
N MET A 276 2.67 5.88 -7.84
CA MET A 276 2.53 6.12 -6.42
C MET A 276 1.37 7.09 -6.12
N MET A 277 1.23 8.16 -6.92
CA MET A 277 0.11 9.10 -6.85
C MET A 277 -1.24 8.42 -7.15
N ALA A 278 -1.32 7.60 -8.20
CA ALA A 278 -2.53 6.87 -8.56
C ALA A 278 -2.96 5.88 -7.48
N THR A 279 -1.99 5.19 -6.88
CA THR A 279 -2.21 4.19 -5.83
C THR A 279 -2.78 4.85 -4.57
N ILE A 280 -2.36 6.07 -4.22
CA ILE A 280 -2.86 6.78 -3.04
C ILE A 280 -4.32 7.19 -3.20
N VAL A 281 -4.72 7.65 -4.39
CA VAL A 281 -6.14 7.97 -4.66
C VAL A 281 -6.97 6.68 -4.71
N ALA A 282 -6.45 5.63 -5.35
CA ALA A 282 -7.10 4.32 -5.37
C ALA A 282 -7.25 3.72 -3.96
N ASN A 283 -6.28 3.93 -3.07
CA ASN A 283 -6.35 3.48 -1.68
C ASN A 283 -7.54 4.09 -0.93
N VAL A 284 -7.96 5.32 -1.23
CA VAL A 284 -9.16 5.91 -0.58
C VAL A 284 -10.41 5.11 -0.93
N ILE A 285 -10.52 4.70 -2.20
CA ILE A 285 -11.63 3.88 -2.68
C ILE A 285 -11.55 2.47 -2.08
N ASP A 286 -10.37 1.85 -2.14
CA ASP A 286 -10.11 0.51 -1.62
C ASP A 286 -10.45 0.42 -0.12
N SER A 287 -9.99 1.41 0.66
CA SER A 287 -10.29 1.52 2.09
C SER A 287 -11.80 1.63 2.36
N GLY A 288 -12.51 2.40 1.52
CA GLY A 288 -13.96 2.55 1.64
C GLY A 288 -14.71 1.24 1.34
N VAL A 289 -14.29 0.51 0.31
CA VAL A 289 -14.87 -0.80 -0.04
C VAL A 289 -14.60 -1.80 1.08
N ALA A 290 -13.36 -1.94 1.53
CA ALA A 290 -12.98 -2.85 2.60
C ALA A 290 -13.77 -2.56 3.90
N THR A 291 -13.89 -1.29 4.28
CA THR A 291 -14.65 -0.90 5.48
C THR A 291 -16.12 -1.22 5.36
N THR A 292 -16.73 -0.89 4.22
CA THR A 292 -18.16 -1.16 4.00
C THR A 292 -18.42 -2.66 4.00
N PHE A 293 -17.51 -3.45 3.42
CA PHE A 293 -17.59 -4.90 3.42
C PHE A 293 -17.46 -5.50 4.82
N VAL A 294 -16.45 -5.10 5.60
CA VAL A 294 -16.25 -5.59 6.98
C VAL A 294 -17.46 -5.22 7.86
N ALA A 295 -17.89 -3.96 7.82
CA ALA A 295 -19.03 -3.50 8.60
C ALA A 295 -20.34 -4.24 8.24
N LEU A 296 -20.54 -4.55 6.96
CA LEU A 296 -21.68 -5.31 6.47
C LEU A 296 -21.61 -6.80 6.85
N ALA A 297 -20.40 -7.37 6.87
CA ALA A 297 -20.19 -8.76 7.24
C ALA A 297 -20.44 -9.01 8.74
N GLU A 298 -20.14 -8.04 9.60
CA GLU A 298 -20.32 -8.15 11.05
C GLU A 298 -21.69 -7.67 11.54
N ASP A 299 -22.17 -6.50 11.12
CA ASP A 299 -23.48 -5.96 11.53
C ASP A 299 -24.29 -5.47 10.30
N PRO A 300 -24.95 -6.39 9.59
CA PRO A 300 -25.85 -6.03 8.48
C PRO A 300 -27.10 -5.27 8.96
N ASP A 301 -27.51 -5.46 10.22
CA ASP A 301 -28.70 -4.81 10.79
C ASP A 301 -28.47 -3.32 11.08
N ALA A 302 -27.24 -2.90 11.37
CA ALA A 302 -26.88 -1.49 11.43
C ALA A 302 -27.18 -0.78 10.11
N LEU A 303 -26.81 -1.35 8.97
CA LEU A 303 -27.10 -0.75 7.66
C LEU A 303 -28.60 -0.76 7.35
N ARG A 304 -29.31 -1.83 7.72
CA ARG A 304 -30.76 -1.90 7.57
C ARG A 304 -31.48 -0.78 8.33
N ARG A 305 -30.97 -0.41 9.51
CA ARG A 305 -31.52 0.67 10.35
C ARG A 305 -31.17 2.05 9.83
N THR A 306 -29.91 2.29 9.45
CA THR A 306 -29.44 3.62 9.03
C THR A 306 -29.78 3.92 7.57
N LYS A 307 -29.75 2.92 6.68
CA LYS A 307 -29.86 3.06 5.21
C LYS A 307 -30.62 1.88 4.58
N PRO A 308 -31.95 1.79 4.79
CA PRO A 308 -32.75 0.65 4.34
C PRO A 308 -32.74 0.45 2.82
N GLU A 309 -32.72 1.54 2.03
CA GLU A 309 -32.68 1.44 0.56
C GLU A 309 -31.35 0.85 0.05
N LEU A 310 -30.24 1.24 0.65
CA LEU A 310 -28.92 0.70 0.30
C LEU A 310 -28.81 -0.77 0.69
N TYR A 311 -29.29 -1.12 1.88
CA TYR A 311 -29.36 -2.51 2.34
C TYR A 311 -30.17 -3.38 1.36
N GLN A 312 -31.35 -2.94 0.92
CA GLN A 312 -32.17 -3.70 -0.04
C GLN A 312 -31.44 -3.95 -1.36
N ARG A 313 -30.74 -2.97 -1.91
CA ARG A 313 -29.94 -3.14 -3.14
C ARG A 313 -28.82 -4.16 -2.96
N ILE A 314 -28.16 -4.14 -1.80
CA ILE A 314 -27.09 -5.08 -1.46
C ILE A 314 -27.65 -6.50 -1.34
N VAL A 315 -28.76 -6.70 -0.62
CA VAL A 315 -29.39 -8.03 -0.45
C VAL A 315 -29.87 -8.61 -1.77
N GLN A 316 -30.42 -7.78 -2.68
CA GLN A 316 -30.81 -8.23 -4.02
C GLN A 316 -29.63 -8.75 -4.84
N THR A 317 -28.43 -8.21 -4.58
CA THR A 317 -27.23 -8.49 -5.36
C THR A 317 -26.37 -9.58 -4.73
N TRP A 318 -26.35 -9.65 -3.40
CA TRP A 318 -25.60 -10.62 -2.62
C TRP A 318 -26.42 -11.12 -1.41
N PRO A 319 -27.38 -12.02 -1.63
CA PRO A 319 -28.33 -12.44 -0.60
C PRO A 319 -27.68 -13.21 0.58
N GLN A 320 -26.53 -13.84 0.35
CA GLN A 320 -25.79 -14.57 1.39
C GLN A 320 -25.29 -13.66 2.52
N ILE A 321 -25.13 -12.35 2.28
CA ILE A 321 -24.63 -11.41 3.29
C ILE A 321 -25.71 -11.00 4.31
N ALA A 322 -26.99 -11.25 3.99
CA ALA A 322 -28.15 -10.86 4.80
C ALA A 322 -28.44 -11.78 5.99
N VAL A 323 -27.83 -12.97 6.02
CA VAL A 323 -27.95 -13.91 7.14
C VAL A 323 -26.87 -13.52 8.15
N GLY A 324 -27.24 -12.84 9.24
CA GLY A 324 -26.32 -12.50 10.33
C GLY A 324 -25.66 -13.74 10.94
N VAL A 325 -24.52 -13.56 11.62
CA VAL A 325 -23.92 -14.62 12.46
C VAL A 325 -24.80 -14.83 13.69
#